data_AF-A0A8S3V2C6-F1
#
_entry.id   AF-A0A8S3V2C6-F1
#
_cell.length_a   1.000
_cell.length_b   1.000
_cell.length_c   1.000
_cell.angle_alpha   90.00
_cell.angle_beta   90.00
_cell.angle_gamma   90.00
#
_symmetry.space_group_name_H-M   'P 1'
#
loop_
_entity.id
_entity.type
_entity.pdbx_description
1 polymer ?
#
loop_
_entity_poly.entity_id
_entity_poly.type
_entity_poly.pdbx_seq_one_letter_code
_entity_poly.pdbx_strand_id
1 'polypeptide(L)'
;MLKEIVHVLIEDKVISLDFWMNLKEKQISEQDRNANFFFEVSKFTKDRYRMFVEALRKGGHSHLADMLEIKQQDLKVIKTPTALGPKNERIKKENIPKNSKSKSPPEPISKQDRTPSEIKRENSELRNQLTTISSHVGHLHTVTQNIAGSLVSQSKTFVAEKESFVQRIQNIEEHEKYLELQDTNLKQEMVIKHLRSEIVDLKVDLNHQINQLEIKLKDANVKRELKQQETENLLSKITGIKTQMQSLSKDLDLEREEK
;
A
#
# COMPACT_ATOMS: atom_id res chain seq x y z
N MET A 1 -5.27 -8.88 0.78
CA MET A 1 -5.64 -8.57 2.19
C MET A 1 -6.79 -7.57 2.29
N LEU A 2 -6.58 -6.25 2.12
CA LEU A 2 -7.63 -5.26 2.43
C LEU A 2 -8.90 -5.39 1.57
N LYS A 3 -8.73 -5.69 0.27
CA LYS A 3 -9.84 -6.01 -0.66
C LYS A 3 -10.65 -7.23 -0.22
N GLU A 4 -10.01 -8.19 0.43
CA GLU A 4 -10.63 -9.46 0.84
C GLU A 4 -11.40 -9.32 2.14
N ILE A 5 -11.01 -8.41 3.03
CA ILE A 5 -11.65 -8.26 4.34
C ILE A 5 -12.64 -7.09 4.44
N VAL A 6 -12.64 -6.18 3.48
CA VAL A 6 -13.45 -4.96 3.57
C VAL A 6 -14.94 -5.22 3.63
N HIS A 7 -15.42 -6.29 2.98
CA HIS A 7 -16.83 -6.68 3.01
C HIS A 7 -17.23 -7.06 4.44
N VAL A 8 -16.44 -7.89 5.12
CA VAL A 8 -16.64 -8.27 6.53
C VAL A 8 -16.63 -7.04 7.44
N LEU A 9 -15.70 -6.11 7.22
CA LEU A 9 -15.58 -4.90 8.02
C LEU A 9 -16.76 -3.94 7.86
N ILE A 10 -17.38 -3.90 6.68
CA ILE A 10 -18.59 -3.11 6.42
C ILE A 10 -19.81 -3.81 7.00
N GLU A 11 -19.93 -5.13 6.82
CA GLU A 11 -21.02 -5.96 7.35
C GLU A 11 -21.08 -5.93 8.89
N ASP A 12 -19.93 -6.08 9.55
CA ASP A 12 -19.82 -5.99 11.02
C ASP A 12 -19.85 -4.53 11.54
N LYS A 13 -20.12 -3.55 10.66
CA LYS A 13 -20.20 -2.11 10.98
C LYS A 13 -18.93 -1.55 11.64
N VAL A 14 -17.79 -2.18 11.39
CA VAL A 14 -16.48 -1.72 11.88
C VAL A 14 -16.11 -0.42 11.16
N ILE A 15 -16.30 -0.38 9.84
CA ILE A 15 -16.09 0.78 8.98
C ILE A 15 -17.36 1.08 8.16
N SER A 16 -17.54 2.32 7.71
CA SER A 16 -18.63 2.67 6.79
C SER A 16 -18.23 2.43 5.34
N LEU A 17 -19.24 2.24 4.48
CA LEU A 17 -19.03 2.15 3.02
C LEU A 17 -18.42 3.44 2.47
N ASP A 18 -18.88 4.60 2.94
CA ASP A 18 -18.37 5.92 2.53
C ASP A 18 -16.87 6.08 2.85
N PHE A 19 -16.45 5.57 4.02
CA PHE A 19 -15.04 5.56 4.42
C PHE A 19 -14.19 4.74 3.44
N TRP A 20 -14.67 3.57 3.04
CA TRP A 20 -13.97 2.73 2.07
C TRP A 20 -13.91 3.34 0.68
N MET A 21 -15.01 3.95 0.21
CA MET A 21 -15.06 4.60 -1.10
C MET A 21 -14.08 5.78 -1.17
N ASN A 22 -13.98 6.60 -0.12
CA ASN A 22 -13.02 7.70 -0.03
C ASN A 22 -11.55 7.20 -0.05
N LEU A 23 -11.26 6.04 0.57
CA LEU A 23 -9.94 5.39 0.48
C LEU A 23 -9.65 4.80 -0.91
N LYS A 24 -10.68 4.36 -1.64
CA LYS A 24 -10.57 3.74 -2.95
C LYS A 24 -10.43 4.77 -4.08
N GLU A 25 -11.12 5.91 -4.01
CA GLU A 25 -11.13 6.96 -5.03
C GLU A 25 -9.79 7.72 -5.14
N LYS A 26 -8.96 7.64 -4.10
CA LYS A 26 -7.59 8.17 -4.17
C LYS A 26 -6.75 7.33 -5.13
N GLN A 27 -6.17 7.96 -6.15
CA GLN A 27 -5.14 7.37 -7.02
C GLN A 27 -3.81 7.22 -6.26
N ILE A 28 -3.82 6.36 -5.24
CA ILE A 28 -2.66 6.02 -4.41
C ILE A 28 -2.33 4.54 -4.57
N SER A 29 -1.07 4.19 -4.28
CA SER A 29 -0.60 2.81 -4.32
C SER A 29 -1.40 1.91 -3.35
N GLU A 30 -1.41 0.60 -3.59
CA GLU A 30 -2.08 -0.34 -2.69
C GLU A 30 -1.44 -0.33 -1.28
N GLN A 31 -0.12 -0.14 -1.21
CA GLN A 31 0.62 -0.02 0.04
C GLN A 31 0.22 1.24 0.82
N ASP A 32 0.13 2.40 0.16
CA ASP A 32 -0.30 3.66 0.80
C ASP A 32 -1.77 3.59 1.23
N ARG A 33 -2.62 2.91 0.46
CA ARG A 33 -4.02 2.67 0.83
C ARG A 33 -4.11 1.82 2.10
N ASN A 34 -3.27 0.78 2.20
CA ASN A 34 -3.20 -0.07 3.38
C ASN A 34 -2.67 0.71 4.60
N ALA A 35 -1.61 1.50 4.43
CA ALA A 35 -1.06 2.34 5.49
C ALA A 35 -2.08 3.36 6.01
N ASN A 36 -2.79 4.04 5.11
CA ASN A 36 -3.85 4.98 5.47
C ASN A 36 -5.01 4.29 6.21
N PHE A 37 -5.40 3.10 5.78
CA PHE A 37 -6.41 2.31 6.47
C PHE A 37 -5.97 1.95 7.90
N PHE A 38 -4.75 1.44 8.09
CA PHE A 38 -4.25 1.09 9.41
C PHE A 38 -4.03 2.32 10.32
N PHE A 39 -3.68 3.47 9.73
CA PHE A 39 -3.64 4.73 10.46
C PHE A 39 -5.01 5.11 11.02
N GLU A 40 -6.08 4.91 10.27
CA GLU A 40 -7.44 5.18 10.75
C GLU A 40 -7.91 4.13 11.78
N VAL A 41 -7.55 2.86 11.60
CA VAL A 41 -7.78 1.81 12.61
C VAL A 41 -7.09 2.14 13.94
N SER A 42 -5.93 2.80 13.92
CA SER A 42 -5.23 3.21 15.14
C SER A 42 -6.02 4.23 15.99
N LYS A 43 -6.97 4.94 15.38
CA LYS A 43 -7.84 5.92 16.03
C LYS A 43 -9.14 5.30 16.57
N PHE A 44 -9.34 4.00 16.38
CA PHE A 44 -10.56 3.34 16.84
C PHE A 44 -10.66 3.36 18.36
N THR A 45 -11.89 3.49 18.85
CA THR A 45 -12.18 3.22 20.26
C THR A 45 -11.87 1.76 20.58
N LYS A 46 -11.59 1.46 21.85
CA LYS A 46 -11.25 0.10 22.28
C LYS A 46 -12.26 -0.95 21.81
N ASP A 47 -13.55 -0.63 21.85
CA ASP A 47 -14.61 -1.54 21.42
C ASP A 47 -14.63 -1.71 19.90
N ARG A 48 -14.43 -0.63 19.14
CA ARG A 48 -14.35 -0.68 17.68
C ARG A 48 -13.10 -1.41 17.19
N TYR A 49 -11.98 -1.26 17.89
CA TYR A 49 -10.75 -2.01 17.62
C TYR A 49 -10.94 -3.50 17.90
N ARG A 50 -11.66 -3.86 18.97
CA ARG A 50 -12.00 -5.26 19.25
C ARG A 50 -12.85 -5.87 18.14
N MET A 51 -13.86 -5.14 17.67
CA MET A 51 -14.69 -5.56 16.53
C MET A 51 -13.85 -5.72 15.25
N PHE A 52 -12.87 -4.82 15.03
CA PHE A 52 -11.91 -4.94 13.94
C PHE A 52 -11.08 -6.23 14.02
N VAL A 53 -10.53 -6.57 15.19
CA VAL A 53 -9.77 -7.81 15.41
C VAL A 53 -10.65 -9.05 15.20
N GLU A 54 -11.91 -8.99 15.61
CA GLU A 54 -12.86 -10.09 15.43
C GLU A 54 -13.25 -10.28 13.95
N ALA A 55 -13.44 -9.18 13.22
CA ALA A 55 -13.65 -9.20 11.78
C ALA A 55 -12.43 -9.77 11.02
N LEU A 56 -11.20 -9.51 11.51
CA LEU A 56 -9.98 -10.16 11.00
C LEU A 56 -10.01 -11.69 11.15
N ARG A 57 -10.50 -12.21 12.29
CA ARG A 57 -10.68 -13.67 12.45
C ARG A 57 -11.72 -14.23 11.49
N LYS A 58 -12.88 -13.57 11.39
CA LYS A 58 -13.97 -14.01 10.49
C LYS A 58 -13.54 -14.01 9.02
N GLY A 59 -12.76 -13.01 8.61
CA GLY A 59 -12.20 -12.91 7.26
C GLY A 59 -11.03 -13.86 6.96
N GLY A 60 -10.74 -14.83 7.83
CA GLY A 60 -9.67 -15.82 7.61
C GLY A 60 -8.25 -15.32 7.92
N HIS A 61 -8.11 -14.15 8.53
CA HIS A 61 -6.83 -13.55 8.91
C HIS A 61 -6.53 -13.72 10.41
N SER A 62 -6.81 -14.90 10.98
CA SER A 62 -6.68 -15.19 12.41
C SER A 62 -5.27 -14.93 12.96
N HIS A 63 -4.23 -15.25 12.19
CA HIS A 63 -2.84 -14.98 12.60
C HIS A 63 -2.56 -13.49 12.83
N LEU A 64 -3.11 -12.62 11.96
CA LEU A 64 -2.97 -11.17 12.10
C LEU A 64 -3.81 -10.65 13.29
N ALA A 65 -5.00 -11.21 13.49
CA ALA A 65 -5.85 -10.89 14.63
C ALA A 65 -5.14 -11.22 15.97
N ASP A 66 -4.51 -12.39 16.06
CA ASP A 66 -3.80 -12.83 17.26
C ASP A 66 -2.59 -11.92 17.57
N MET A 67 -1.81 -11.54 16.55
CA MET A 67 -0.71 -10.58 16.69
C MET A 67 -1.18 -9.20 17.20
N LEU A 68 -2.33 -8.73 16.73
CA LEU A 68 -2.90 -7.44 17.12
C LEU A 68 -3.52 -7.48 18.52
N GLU A 69 -4.07 -8.63 18.92
CA GLU A 69 -4.63 -8.83 20.26
C GLU A 69 -3.53 -8.92 21.34
N ILE A 70 -2.42 -9.59 21.06
CA ILE A 70 -1.24 -9.66 21.95
C ILE A 70 -0.70 -8.25 22.22
N LYS A 71 -0.53 -7.43 21.18
CA LYS A 71 -0.05 -6.04 21.32
C LYS A 71 -1.01 -5.16 22.14
N GLN A 72 -2.32 -5.44 22.14
CA GLN A 72 -3.29 -4.69 22.95
C GLN A 72 -3.23 -5.08 24.44
N GLN A 73 -2.84 -6.31 24.77
CA GLN A 73 -2.67 -6.75 26.16
C GLN A 73 -1.39 -6.16 26.78
N ASP A 74 -0.31 -6.03 26.02
CA ASP A 74 0.94 -5.37 26.47
C ASP A 74 0.75 -3.87 26.76
N LEU A 75 -0.18 -3.22 26.05
CA LEU A 75 -0.57 -1.81 26.30
C LEU A 75 -1.41 -1.62 27.58
N LYS A 76 -1.98 -2.68 28.17
CA LYS A 76 -2.75 -2.56 29.44
C LYS A 76 -1.86 -2.47 30.69
N VAL A 77 -0.55 -2.68 30.57
CA VAL A 77 0.38 -2.65 31.71
C VAL A 77 0.92 -1.23 31.99
N ILE A 78 0.75 -0.28 31.07
CA ILE A 78 1.14 1.11 31.30
C ILE A 78 -0.08 1.92 31.77
N LYS A 79 -0.38 1.83 33.08
CA LYS A 79 -1.13 2.91 33.74
C LYS A 79 -0.19 4.12 33.81
N THR A 80 -0.53 5.17 33.08
CA THR A 80 0.14 6.48 33.16
C THR A 80 0.01 7.09 34.56
N PRO A 81 1.02 7.83 35.04
CA PRO A 81 0.92 8.61 36.27
C PRO A 81 0.04 9.83 36.02
N THR A 82 -1.16 9.86 36.60
CA THR A 82 -2.01 11.07 36.54
C THR A 82 -1.61 12.03 37.65
N ALA A 83 -1.19 13.21 37.21
CA ALA A 83 -0.89 14.38 38.03
C ALA A 83 -2.09 14.80 38.91
N LEU A 84 -1.74 15.38 40.06
CA LEU A 84 -2.60 16.08 41.00
C LEU A 84 -3.53 17.11 40.34
N GLY A 85 -4.80 17.11 40.73
CA GLY A 85 -5.74 18.22 40.50
C GLY A 85 -7.18 17.87 40.90
N PRO A 86 -7.87 18.64 41.77
CA PRO A 86 -8.89 18.10 42.66
C PRO A 86 -10.31 18.30 42.13
N LYS A 87 -11.17 17.29 42.19
CA LYS A 87 -12.64 17.49 42.26
C LYS A 87 -13.30 16.43 43.13
N ASN A 88 -13.98 16.94 44.16
CA ASN A 88 -15.03 16.29 44.93
C ASN A 88 -16.03 15.62 43.98
N GLU A 89 -16.37 14.35 44.25
CA GLU A 89 -17.76 13.91 44.31
C GLU A 89 -17.88 12.47 44.86
N ARG A 90 -18.43 12.40 46.07
CA ARG A 90 -19.59 11.56 46.42
C ARG A 90 -19.48 10.05 46.15
N ILE A 91 -18.88 9.33 47.09
CA ILE A 91 -19.12 7.88 47.23
C ILE A 91 -20.29 7.65 48.20
N LYS A 92 -21.29 6.95 47.66
CA LYS A 92 -22.48 6.45 48.36
C LYS A 92 -22.10 5.45 49.45
N LYS A 93 -22.86 5.54 50.53
CA LYS A 93 -22.88 4.65 51.69
C LYS A 93 -23.12 3.20 51.28
N GLU A 94 -22.34 2.27 51.83
CA GLU A 94 -22.88 0.96 52.23
C GLU A 94 -22.03 0.34 53.37
N ASN A 95 -22.71 0.24 54.52
CA ASN A 95 -22.60 -0.76 55.59
C ASN A 95 -21.26 -1.00 56.29
N ILE A 96 -20.95 -0.10 57.22
CA ILE A 96 -20.20 -0.40 58.45
C ILE A 96 -21.22 -0.82 59.52
N PRO A 97 -21.08 -1.97 60.20
CA PRO A 97 -21.95 -2.32 61.31
C PRO A 97 -21.74 -1.33 62.47
N LYS A 98 -22.81 -0.63 62.84
CA LYS A 98 -22.89 0.19 64.04
C LYS A 98 -22.84 -0.73 65.26
N ASN A 99 -21.76 -0.68 66.02
CA ASN A 99 -21.85 -0.91 67.46
C ASN A 99 -21.26 0.31 68.18
N SER A 100 -22.14 1.28 68.39
CA SER A 100 -21.90 2.47 69.19
C SER A 100 -21.92 2.11 70.67
N LYS A 101 -20.73 1.98 71.28
CA LYS A 101 -20.53 2.41 72.66
C LYS A 101 -19.63 3.63 72.61
N SER A 102 -20.21 4.79 72.93
CA SER A 102 -19.48 6.01 73.21
C SER A 102 -18.48 5.74 74.33
N LYS A 103 -17.19 5.78 74.02
CA LYS A 103 -16.18 6.12 75.01
C LYS A 103 -15.73 7.54 74.69
N SER A 104 -15.74 8.35 75.72
CA SER A 104 -15.28 9.73 75.84
C SER A 104 -13.93 9.96 75.11
N PRO A 105 -13.53 11.23 74.87
CA PRO A 105 -12.16 11.52 74.46
C PRO A 105 -11.20 10.80 75.42
N PRO A 106 -10.09 10.20 74.95
CA PRO A 106 -9.14 9.60 75.88
C PRO A 106 -8.72 10.70 76.86
N GLU A 107 -9.02 10.47 78.14
CA GLU A 107 -8.47 11.27 79.22
C GLU A 107 -6.96 11.41 79.01
N PRO A 108 -6.36 12.56 79.37
CA PRO A 108 -4.92 12.72 79.29
C PRO A 108 -4.31 11.53 80.05
N ILE A 109 -3.51 10.74 79.34
CA ILE A 109 -2.91 9.50 79.83
C ILE A 109 -2.39 9.78 81.23
N SER A 110 -3.11 9.25 82.22
CA SER A 110 -2.67 9.21 83.60
C SER A 110 -1.23 8.72 83.57
N LYS A 111 -0.32 9.44 84.25
CA LYS A 111 1.06 9.00 84.45
C LYS A 111 1.01 7.72 85.27
N GLN A 112 0.69 6.61 84.61
CA GLN A 112 0.99 5.28 85.08
C GLN A 112 2.49 5.26 85.25
N ASP A 113 2.93 5.02 86.49
CA ASP A 113 4.31 4.68 86.83
C ASP A 113 4.69 3.44 86.03
N ARG A 114 5.08 3.64 84.77
CA ARG A 114 5.71 2.60 83.95
C ARG A 114 7.02 2.34 84.63
N THR A 115 7.20 1.10 85.06
CA THR A 115 8.45 0.73 85.71
C THR A 115 9.58 0.90 84.68
N PRO A 116 10.80 1.29 85.10
CA PRO A 116 11.96 1.36 84.19
C PRO A 116 12.17 0.07 83.37
N SER A 117 11.67 -1.06 83.87
CA SER A 117 11.66 -2.37 83.22
C SER A 117 10.72 -2.45 82.01
N GLU A 118 9.54 -1.84 82.06
CA GLU A 118 8.57 -1.80 80.94
C GLU A 118 9.06 -0.90 79.81
N ILE A 119 9.63 0.26 80.14
CA ILE A 119 10.22 1.19 79.16
C ILE A 119 11.42 0.53 78.46
N LYS A 120 12.23 -0.24 79.18
CA LYS A 120 13.35 -1.01 78.59
C LYS A 120 12.85 -2.09 77.64
N ARG A 121 11.77 -2.80 77.99
CA ARG A 121 11.18 -3.85 77.16
C ARG A 121 10.59 -3.26 75.87
N GLU A 122 9.80 -2.19 75.97
CA GLU A 122 9.21 -1.50 74.81
C GLU A 122 10.28 -0.92 73.87
N ASN A 123 11.33 -0.29 74.42
CA ASN A 123 12.46 0.19 73.62
C ASN A 123 13.25 -0.93 72.94
N SER A 124 13.38 -2.10 73.58
CA SER A 124 14.02 -3.27 72.95
C SER A 124 13.17 -3.82 71.80
N GLU A 125 11.84 -3.78 71.95
CA GLU A 125 10.89 -4.26 70.94
C GLU A 125 10.82 -3.31 69.74
N LEU A 126 10.81 -1.99 69.97
CA LEU A 126 10.90 -0.97 68.92
C LEU A 126 12.23 -1.05 68.15
N ARG A 127 13.35 -1.32 68.84
CA ARG A 127 14.64 -1.54 68.17
C ARG A 127 14.63 -2.77 67.28
N ASN A 128 14.05 -3.88 67.76
CA ASN A 128 13.91 -5.10 66.96
C ASN A 128 12.99 -4.88 65.75
N GLN A 129 11.89 -4.14 65.91
CA GLN A 129 11.00 -3.75 64.81
C GLN A 129 11.73 -2.85 63.81
N LEU A 130 12.52 -1.87 64.26
CA LEU A 130 13.29 -0.99 63.39
C LEU A 130 14.34 -1.77 62.59
N THR A 131 15.08 -2.70 63.23
CA THR A 131 16.04 -3.58 62.54
C THR A 131 15.35 -4.43 61.48
N THR A 132 14.17 -4.95 61.80
CA THR A 132 13.35 -5.73 60.86
C THR A 132 12.92 -4.87 59.67
N ILE A 133 12.41 -3.66 59.90
CA ILE A 133 12.01 -2.73 58.84
C ILE A 133 13.21 -2.35 57.98
N SER A 134 14.35 -2.02 58.57
CA SER A 134 15.58 -1.69 57.83
C SER A 134 16.06 -2.85 56.95
N SER A 135 15.99 -4.10 57.44
CA SER A 135 16.29 -5.29 56.63
C SER A 135 15.32 -5.43 55.45
N HIS A 136 14.02 -5.27 55.66
CA HIS A 136 13.02 -5.33 54.58
C HIS A 136 13.23 -4.23 53.53
N VAL A 137 13.56 -3.00 53.94
CA VAL A 137 13.89 -1.90 53.02
C VAL A 137 15.13 -2.22 52.20
N GLY A 138 16.17 -2.81 52.82
CA GLY A 138 17.35 -3.29 52.10
C GLY A 138 17.03 -4.35 51.05
N HIS A 139 16.20 -5.33 51.41
CA HIS A 139 15.75 -6.36 50.45
C HIS A 139 14.92 -5.77 49.30
N LEU A 140 13.98 -4.86 49.60
CA LEU A 140 13.19 -4.18 48.57
C LEU A 140 14.08 -3.35 47.63
N HIS A 141 15.10 -2.69 48.16
CA HIS A 141 16.06 -1.95 47.34
C HIS A 141 16.81 -2.88 46.37
N THR A 142 17.34 -4.00 46.85
CA THR A 142 18.01 -5.00 46.00
C THR A 142 17.09 -5.59 44.95
N VAL A 143 15.85 -5.97 45.31
CA VAL A 143 14.86 -6.50 44.37
C VAL A 143 14.53 -5.47 43.29
N THR A 144 14.35 -4.21 43.68
CA THR A 144 14.05 -3.11 42.74
C THR A 144 15.18 -2.89 41.74
N GLN A 145 16.44 -2.89 42.21
CA GLN A 145 17.61 -2.75 41.35
C GLN A 145 17.73 -3.91 40.36
N ASN A 146 17.49 -5.14 40.80
CA ASN A 146 17.54 -6.32 39.93
C ASN A 146 16.46 -6.29 38.86
N ILE A 147 15.22 -5.92 39.23
CA ILE A 147 14.11 -5.79 38.27
C ILE A 147 14.40 -4.69 37.25
N ALA A 148 14.86 -3.52 37.71
CA ALA A 148 15.20 -2.41 36.83
C ALA A 148 16.31 -2.78 35.84
N GLY A 149 17.38 -3.44 36.33
CA GLY A 149 18.48 -3.93 35.50
C GLY A 149 18.01 -4.94 34.44
N SER A 150 17.18 -5.91 34.84
CA SER A 150 16.62 -6.91 33.93
C SER A 150 15.73 -6.28 32.86
N LEU A 151 14.85 -5.34 33.24
CA LEU A 151 13.95 -4.67 32.32
C LEU A 151 14.70 -3.80 31.30
N VAL A 152 15.74 -3.08 31.75
CA VAL A 152 16.61 -2.31 30.85
C VAL A 152 17.33 -3.24 29.88
N SER A 153 17.82 -4.39 30.34
CA SER A 153 18.48 -5.35 29.46
C SER A 153 17.52 -5.94 28.43
N GLN A 154 16.32 -6.33 28.83
CA GLN A 154 15.29 -6.84 27.90
C GLN A 154 14.84 -5.78 26.90
N SER A 155 14.70 -4.53 27.35
CA SER A 155 14.35 -3.40 26.49
C SER A 155 15.42 -3.17 25.41
N LYS A 156 16.71 -3.23 25.76
CA LYS A 156 17.80 -3.13 24.78
C LYS A 156 17.75 -4.24 23.75
N THR A 157 17.50 -5.48 24.18
CA THR A 157 17.36 -6.62 23.27
C THR A 157 16.17 -6.43 22.33
N PHE A 158 15.03 -6.01 22.84
CA PHE A 158 13.84 -5.75 22.03
C PHE A 158 14.07 -4.64 20.99
N VAL A 159 14.78 -3.58 21.37
CA VAL A 159 15.16 -2.50 20.43
C VAL A 159 16.05 -3.05 19.31
N ALA A 160 17.07 -3.85 19.63
CA ALA A 160 17.95 -4.44 18.63
C ALA A 160 17.21 -5.39 17.67
N GLU A 161 16.30 -6.20 18.21
CA GLU A 161 15.44 -7.08 17.39
C GLU A 161 14.52 -6.28 16.47
N LYS A 162 13.93 -5.20 16.99
CA LYS A 162 13.10 -4.29 16.19
C LYS A 162 13.89 -3.65 15.06
N GLU A 163 15.10 -3.17 15.33
CA GLU A 163 15.98 -2.59 14.29
C GLU A 163 16.31 -3.61 13.21
N SER A 164 16.62 -4.86 13.59
CA SER A 164 16.84 -5.94 12.64
C SER A 164 15.60 -6.22 11.78
N PHE A 165 14.42 -6.21 12.39
CA PHE A 165 13.17 -6.41 11.66
C PHE A 165 12.88 -5.27 10.67
N VAL A 166 13.12 -4.02 11.07
CA VAL A 166 12.99 -2.85 10.18
C VAL A 166 13.92 -2.96 8.98
N GLN A 167 15.19 -3.37 9.19
CA GLN A 167 16.13 -3.58 8.09
C GLN A 167 15.68 -4.68 7.12
N ARG A 168 15.11 -5.78 7.66
CA ARG A 168 14.55 -6.84 6.81
C ARG A 168 13.38 -6.36 5.97
N ILE A 169 12.50 -5.54 6.53
CA ILE A 169 11.39 -4.94 5.78
C ILE A 169 11.93 -4.06 4.64
N GLN A 170 12.89 -3.18 4.93
CA GLN A 170 13.49 -2.30 3.91
C GLN A 170 14.09 -3.11 2.75
N ASN A 171 14.80 -4.19 3.06
CA ASN A 171 15.34 -5.09 2.03
C ASN A 171 14.25 -5.76 1.19
N ILE A 172 13.12 -6.15 1.81
CA ILE A 172 11.98 -6.73 1.08
C ILE A 172 11.35 -5.69 0.16
N GLU A 173 11.13 -4.46 0.63
CA GLU A 173 10.58 -3.36 -0.17
C GLU A 173 11.48 -3.00 -1.37
N GLU A 174 12.79 -3.00 -1.18
CA GLU A 174 13.75 -2.79 -2.28
C GLU A 174 13.71 -3.94 -3.30
N HIS A 175 13.61 -5.19 -2.83
CA HIS A 175 13.49 -6.34 -3.71
C HIS A 175 12.14 -6.38 -4.46
N GLU A 176 11.05 -5.96 -3.83
CA GLU A 176 9.73 -5.82 -4.47
C GLU A 176 9.80 -4.81 -5.62
N LYS A 177 10.37 -3.63 -5.39
CA LYS A 177 10.59 -2.62 -6.45
C LYS A 177 11.44 -3.16 -7.60
N TYR A 178 12.48 -3.94 -7.29
CA TYR A 178 13.31 -4.58 -8.32
C TYR A 178 12.51 -5.57 -9.17
N LEU A 179 11.66 -6.39 -8.54
CA LEU A 179 10.79 -7.34 -9.24
C LEU A 179 9.72 -6.63 -10.10
N GLU A 180 9.12 -5.56 -9.59
CA GLU A 180 8.18 -4.74 -10.35
C GLU A 180 8.84 -4.14 -11.60
N LEU A 181 10.05 -3.60 -11.46
CA LEU A 181 10.82 -3.09 -12.58
C LEU A 181 11.12 -4.19 -13.62
N GLN A 182 11.54 -5.37 -13.17
CA GLN A 182 11.76 -6.52 -14.05
C GLN A 182 10.49 -6.93 -14.82
N ASP A 183 9.33 -7.01 -14.14
CA ASP A 183 8.05 -7.35 -14.78
C ASP A 183 7.63 -6.29 -15.81
N THR A 184 7.80 -5.00 -15.50
CA THR A 184 7.53 -3.93 -16.47
C THR A 184 8.45 -4.00 -17.69
N ASN A 185 9.75 -4.26 -17.48
CA ASN A 185 10.71 -4.39 -18.58
C ASN A 185 10.38 -5.61 -19.46
N LEU A 186 10.04 -6.76 -18.86
CA LEU A 186 9.67 -7.95 -19.61
C LEU A 186 8.39 -7.74 -20.44
N LYS A 187 7.37 -7.09 -19.85
CA LYS A 187 6.15 -6.70 -20.57
C LYS A 187 6.46 -5.75 -21.73
N GLN A 188 7.31 -4.75 -21.52
CA GLN A 188 7.75 -3.83 -22.58
C GLN A 188 8.50 -4.57 -23.69
N GLU A 189 9.41 -5.48 -23.36
CA GLU A 189 10.14 -6.28 -24.35
C GLU A 189 9.20 -7.16 -25.19
N MET A 190 8.20 -7.79 -24.58
CA MET A 190 7.19 -8.57 -25.30
C MET A 190 6.38 -7.71 -26.27
N VAL A 191 5.92 -6.54 -25.83
CA VAL A 191 5.20 -5.59 -26.69
C VAL A 191 6.08 -5.11 -27.84
N ILE A 192 7.34 -4.74 -27.56
CA ILE A 192 8.30 -4.33 -28.58
C ILE A 192 8.55 -5.45 -29.59
N LYS A 193 8.70 -6.71 -29.14
CA LYS A 193 8.87 -7.87 -30.01
C LYS A 193 7.66 -8.09 -30.91
N HIS A 194 6.45 -7.97 -30.36
CA HIS A 194 5.21 -8.09 -31.11
C HIS A 194 5.09 -6.98 -32.18
N LEU A 195 5.27 -5.72 -31.79
CA LEU A 195 5.25 -4.58 -32.71
C LEU A 195 6.31 -4.70 -33.82
N ARG A 196 7.52 -5.18 -33.48
CA ARG A 196 8.57 -5.44 -34.49
C ARG A 196 8.14 -6.51 -35.49
N SER A 197 7.45 -7.55 -35.04
CA SER A 197 6.90 -8.58 -35.93
C SER A 197 5.86 -7.99 -36.88
N GLU A 198 4.88 -7.25 -36.35
CA GLU A 198 3.84 -6.60 -37.16
C GLU A 198 4.43 -5.64 -38.20
N ILE A 199 5.45 -4.87 -37.82
CA ILE A 199 6.15 -3.97 -38.76
C ILE A 199 6.81 -4.74 -39.90
N VAL A 200 7.40 -5.91 -39.61
CA VAL A 200 8.01 -6.76 -40.66
C VAL A 200 6.94 -7.28 -41.61
N ASP A 201 5.82 -7.79 -41.08
CA ASP A 201 4.72 -8.32 -41.89
C ASP A 201 4.12 -7.24 -42.78
N LEU A 202 3.82 -6.05 -42.21
CA LEU A 202 3.33 -4.90 -42.97
C LEU A 202 4.31 -4.46 -44.07
N LYS A 203 5.61 -4.51 -43.81
CA LYS A 203 6.64 -4.17 -44.80
C LYS A 203 6.66 -5.17 -45.95
N VAL A 204 6.50 -6.45 -45.67
CA VAL A 204 6.41 -7.50 -46.70
C VAL A 204 5.17 -7.28 -47.56
N ASP A 205 4.01 -7.05 -46.94
CA ASP A 205 2.75 -6.79 -47.64
C ASP A 205 2.83 -5.53 -48.52
N LEU A 206 3.39 -4.45 -47.99
CA LEU A 206 3.55 -3.20 -48.73
C LEU A 206 4.50 -3.37 -49.91
N ASN A 207 5.62 -4.08 -49.74
CA ASN A 207 6.51 -4.44 -50.85
C ASN A 207 5.81 -5.29 -51.91
N HIS A 208 4.99 -6.24 -51.49
CA HIS A 208 4.20 -7.06 -52.42
C HIS A 208 3.23 -6.20 -53.25
N GLN A 209 2.53 -5.27 -52.60
CA GLN A 209 1.62 -4.33 -53.27
C GLN A 209 2.35 -3.42 -54.26
N ILE A 210 3.51 -2.87 -53.87
CA ILE A 210 4.35 -2.05 -54.75
C ILE A 210 4.75 -2.86 -55.99
N ASN A 211 5.25 -4.08 -55.82
CA ASN A 211 5.63 -4.94 -56.94
C ASN A 211 4.45 -5.21 -57.88
N GLN A 212 3.24 -5.44 -57.36
CA GLN A 212 2.05 -5.59 -58.19
C GLN A 212 1.72 -4.32 -58.99
N LEU A 213 1.85 -3.14 -58.38
CA LEU A 213 1.61 -1.87 -59.05
C LEU A 213 2.65 -1.61 -60.15
N GLU A 214 3.92 -1.93 -59.91
CA GLU A 214 4.98 -1.82 -60.92
C GLU A 214 4.71 -2.70 -62.14
N ILE A 215 4.26 -3.94 -61.93
CA ILE A 215 3.87 -4.84 -63.04
C ILE A 215 2.71 -4.23 -63.83
N LYS A 216 1.64 -3.80 -63.15
CA LYS A 216 0.48 -3.19 -63.80
C LYS A 216 0.87 -1.93 -64.59
N LEU A 217 1.78 -1.12 -64.06
CA LEU A 217 2.27 0.08 -64.73
C LEU A 217 3.08 -0.26 -65.99
N LYS A 218 3.97 -1.26 -65.92
CA LYS A 218 4.71 -1.76 -67.09
C LYS A 218 3.76 -2.25 -68.18
N ASP A 219 2.77 -3.07 -67.82
CA ASP A 219 1.76 -3.57 -68.76
C ASP A 219 0.95 -2.44 -69.42
N ALA A 220 0.57 -1.43 -68.63
CA ALA A 220 -0.15 -0.26 -69.14
C ALA A 220 0.70 0.56 -70.12
N ASN A 221 1.99 0.73 -69.83
CA ASN A 221 2.93 1.44 -70.70
C ASN A 221 3.15 0.68 -72.02
N VAL A 222 3.34 -0.64 -71.98
CA VAL A 222 3.47 -1.46 -73.21
C VAL A 222 2.22 -1.33 -74.09
N LYS A 223 1.02 -1.39 -73.49
CA LYS A 223 -0.24 -1.18 -74.21
C LYS A 223 -0.35 0.22 -74.83
N ARG A 224 0.15 1.25 -74.15
CA ARG A 224 0.17 2.63 -74.65
C ARG A 224 1.10 2.76 -75.85
N GLU A 225 2.29 2.20 -75.76
CA GLU A 225 3.31 2.23 -76.80
C GLU A 225 2.85 1.50 -78.07
N LEU A 226 2.22 0.33 -77.92
CA LEU A 226 1.57 -0.38 -79.03
C LEU A 226 0.50 0.48 -79.74
N LYS A 227 -0.41 1.10 -78.98
CA LYS A 227 -1.43 1.99 -79.55
C LYS A 227 -0.82 3.21 -80.24
N GLN A 228 0.28 3.74 -79.71
CA GLN A 228 0.98 4.86 -80.31
C GLN A 228 1.61 4.45 -81.64
N GLN A 229 2.28 3.29 -81.71
CA GLN A 229 2.82 2.74 -82.97
C GLN A 229 1.72 2.49 -84.01
N GLU A 230 0.56 1.96 -83.61
CA GLU A 230 -0.60 1.80 -84.51
C GLU A 230 -1.07 3.14 -85.07
N THR A 231 -1.14 4.18 -84.23
CA THR A 231 -1.55 5.52 -84.63
C THR A 231 -0.53 6.15 -85.59
N GLU A 232 0.77 6.02 -85.31
CA GLU A 232 1.85 6.50 -86.18
C GLU A 232 1.85 5.80 -87.55
N ASN A 233 1.59 4.48 -87.58
CA ASN A 233 1.45 3.72 -88.81
C ASN A 233 0.25 4.20 -89.65
N LEU A 234 -0.91 4.41 -89.01
CA LEU A 234 -2.09 4.95 -89.68
C LEU A 234 -1.84 6.37 -90.23
N LEU A 235 -1.18 7.24 -89.47
CA LEU A 235 -0.79 8.58 -89.91
C LEU A 235 0.14 8.55 -91.13
N SER A 236 1.12 7.65 -91.14
CA SER A 236 2.02 7.44 -92.28
C SER A 236 1.25 7.03 -93.53
N LYS A 237 0.32 6.06 -93.41
CA LYS A 237 -0.56 5.63 -94.52
C LYS A 237 -1.43 6.77 -95.05
N ILE A 238 -2.08 7.52 -94.16
CA ILE A 238 -2.92 8.68 -94.55
C ILE A 238 -2.08 9.73 -95.27
N THR A 239 -0.87 10.02 -94.78
CA THR A 239 0.04 10.98 -95.40
C THR A 239 0.44 10.52 -96.80
N GLY A 240 0.76 9.24 -96.97
CA GLY A 240 1.05 8.65 -98.28
C GLY A 240 -0.12 8.78 -99.26
N ILE A 241 -1.33 8.44 -98.83
CA ILE A 241 -2.55 8.61 -99.65
C ILE A 241 -2.75 10.08 -100.02
N LYS A 242 -2.57 11.01 -99.06
CA LYS A 242 -2.69 12.45 -99.31
C LYS A 242 -1.71 12.92 -100.37
N THR A 243 -0.46 12.47 -100.32
CA THR A 243 0.56 12.81 -101.33
C THR A 243 0.18 12.25 -102.70
N GLN A 244 -0.30 11.00 -102.78
CA GLN A 244 -0.80 10.39 -104.02
C GLN A 244 -2.00 11.14 -104.60
N MET A 245 -2.95 11.58 -103.75
CA MET A 245 -4.08 12.39 -104.18
C MET A 245 -3.63 13.76 -104.71
N GLN A 246 -2.64 14.39 -104.07
CA GLN A 246 -2.11 15.67 -104.52
C GLN A 246 -1.40 15.56 -105.88
N SER A 247 -0.66 14.48 -106.14
CA SER A 247 -0.06 14.26 -107.46
C SER A 247 -1.14 14.03 -108.52
N LEU A 248 -2.14 13.18 -108.23
CA LEU A 248 -3.26 12.93 -109.14
C LEU A 248 -4.05 14.21 -109.47
N SER A 249 -4.33 15.06 -108.48
CA SER A 249 -4.97 16.35 -108.73
C SER A 249 -4.13 17.23 -109.64
N LYS A 250 -2.80 17.28 -109.44
CA LYS A 250 -1.90 18.07 -110.26
C LYS A 250 -1.83 17.54 -111.70
N ASP A 251 -1.80 16.23 -111.87
CA ASP A 251 -1.81 15.58 -113.19
C ASP A 251 -3.13 15.86 -113.93
N LEU A 252 -4.27 15.82 -113.22
CA LEU A 252 -5.58 16.18 -113.76
C LEU A 252 -5.70 17.66 -114.14
N ASP A 253 -5.10 18.56 -113.36
CA ASP A 253 -5.07 19.99 -113.66
C ASP A 253 -4.22 20.26 -114.92
N LEU A 254 -3.09 19.56 -115.09
CA LEU A 254 -2.26 19.63 -116.31
C LEU A 254 -3.00 19.11 -117.56
N GLU A 255 -3.70 17.97 -117.46
CA GLU A 255 -4.52 17.46 -118.56
C GLU A 255 -5.67 18.40 -118.97
N ARG A 256 -6.14 19.26 -118.05
CA ARG A 256 -7.16 20.28 -118.37
C ARG A 256 -6.58 21.50 -119.06
N GLU A 257 -5.31 21.84 -118.81
CA GLU A 257 -4.64 22.96 -119.49
C GLU A 257 -4.18 22.60 -120.91
N GLU A 258 -4.04 21.31 -121.25
CA GLU A 258 -3.66 20.83 -122.59
C GLU A 258 -4.85 20.61 -123.57
N LYS A 259 -6.10 20.88 -123.14
CA LYS A 259 -7.32 20.79 -123.98
C LYS A 259 -7.96 22.15 -124.23
#